data_AF-K1RPE2-F1
#
_entry.id   AF-K1RPE2-F1
#
_cell.length_a   1.000
_cell.length_b   1.000
_cell.length_c   1.000
_cell.angle_alpha   90.00
_cell.angle_beta   90.00
_cell.angle_gamma   90.00
#
_symmetry.space_group_name_H-M   'P 1'
#
loop_
_entity.id
_entity.type
_entity.pdbx_description
1 polymer ?
#
loop_
_entity_poly.entity_id
_entity_poly.type
_entity_poly.pdbx_seq_one_letter_code
_entity_poly.pdbx_strand_id
1 'polypeptide(L)'
;MPPILYGASITDWTYRALTLLVISCPCALVISTPVSIVSAITKGTKNGIIIKGGEYIEELARIKEVLFDKTGTLTEGKLEINEVQACDGYDKAEILKIACSIESK
;
A
#
# COMPACT_ATOMS: atom_id res chain seq x y z
N MET A 1 -45.49 1.27 -19.27
CA MET A 1 -46.20 0.54 -20.35
C MET A 1 -45.65 1.02 -21.70
N PRO A 2 -45.43 0.13 -22.69
CA PRO A 2 -44.85 0.51 -23.97
C PRO A 2 -45.73 1.57 -24.68
N PRO A 3 -45.19 2.72 -25.04
CA PRO A 3 -45.93 3.81 -25.69
C PRO A 3 -46.51 3.44 -27.06
N ILE A 4 -45.99 2.37 -27.65
CA ILE A 4 -46.51 1.76 -28.87
C ILE A 4 -47.95 1.25 -28.70
N LEU A 5 -48.36 0.88 -27.49
CA LEU A 5 -49.74 0.49 -27.17
C LEU A 5 -50.70 1.70 -27.11
N TYR A 6 -50.19 2.92 -27.03
CA TYR A 6 -50.97 4.17 -26.98
C TYR A 6 -50.92 4.96 -28.30
N GLY A 7 -50.54 4.31 -29.41
CA GLY A 7 -50.50 4.94 -30.74
C GLY A 7 -49.31 5.87 -30.99
N ALA A 8 -48.26 5.81 -30.16
CA ALA A 8 -47.07 6.62 -30.34
C ALA A 8 -46.15 6.07 -31.45
N SER A 9 -45.47 6.97 -32.16
CA SER A 9 -44.57 6.62 -33.27
C SER A 9 -43.40 5.74 -32.83
N ILE A 10 -43.17 4.63 -33.56
CA ILE A 10 -42.06 3.70 -33.28
C ILE A 10 -40.69 4.38 -33.46
N THR A 11 -40.57 5.31 -34.41
CA THR A 11 -39.33 6.03 -34.67
C THR A 11 -38.96 6.94 -33.49
N ASP A 12 -39.93 7.64 -32.92
CA ASP A 12 -39.70 8.56 -31.79
C ASP A 12 -39.25 7.81 -30.53
N TRP A 13 -39.84 6.64 -30.27
CA TRP A 13 -39.47 5.84 -29.11
C TRP A 13 -38.15 5.11 -29.29
N THR A 14 -37.84 4.67 -30.51
CA THR A 14 -36.53 4.10 -30.84
C THR A 14 -35.44 5.17 -30.69
N TYR A 15 -35.69 6.39 -31.17
CA TYR A 15 -34.78 7.51 -31.01
C TYR A 15 -34.52 7.82 -29.53
N ARG A 16 -35.59 7.97 -28.72
CA ARG A 16 -35.48 8.22 -27.27
C ARG A 16 -34.76 7.09 -26.53
N ALA A 17 -34.98 5.84 -26.90
CA ALA A 17 -34.30 4.70 -26.30
C ALA A 17 -32.79 4.73 -26.57
N LEU A 18 -32.38 5.05 -27.81
CA LEU A 18 -30.96 5.23 -28.15
C LEU A 18 -30.35 6.42 -27.40
N THR A 19 -31.08 7.54 -27.28
CA THR A 19 -30.62 8.71 -26.50
C THR A 19 -30.36 8.34 -25.04
N LEU A 20 -31.29 7.61 -24.40
CA LEU A 20 -31.12 7.15 -23.02
C LEU A 20 -29.93 6.19 -22.88
N LEU A 21 -29.73 5.30 -23.85
CA LEU A 21 -28.58 4.39 -23.88
C LEU A 21 -27.25 5.16 -23.96
N VAL A 22 -27.16 6.19 -24.81
CA VAL A 22 -25.95 7.03 -24.92
C VAL A 22 -25.69 7.83 -23.64
N ILE A 23 -26.73 8.44 -23.06
CA ILE A 23 -26.60 9.22 -21.81
C ILE A 23 -26.26 8.31 -20.62
N SER A 24 -26.63 7.03 -20.68
CA SER A 24 -26.36 6.08 -19.60
C SER A 24 -24.87 5.77 -19.40
N CYS A 25 -23.99 6.10 -20.35
CA CYS A 25 -22.56 5.86 -20.24
C CYS A 25 -21.95 6.68 -19.08
N PRO A 26 -21.52 6.05 -17.97
CA PRO A 26 -21.08 6.78 -16.79
C PRO A 26 -19.58 7.09 -16.87
N CYS A 27 -19.17 7.92 -17.83
CA CYS A 27 -17.76 8.21 -18.12
C CYS A 27 -16.95 8.60 -16.87
N ALA A 28 -17.54 9.41 -15.99
CA ALA A 28 -16.92 9.85 -14.74
C ALA A 28 -16.66 8.70 -13.75
N LEU A 29 -17.56 7.73 -13.69
CA LEU A 29 -17.43 6.56 -12.82
C LEU A 29 -16.31 5.63 -13.30
N VAL A 30 -16.16 5.47 -14.62
CA VAL A 30 -15.12 4.61 -15.19
C VAL A 30 -13.72 5.17 -14.91
N ILE A 31 -13.55 6.48 -14.95
CA ILE A 31 -12.25 7.12 -14.71
C ILE A 31 -11.93 7.35 -13.23
N SER A 32 -12.92 7.31 -12.32
CA SER A 32 -12.71 7.69 -10.93
C SER A 32 -11.71 6.77 -10.20
N THR A 33 -11.79 5.46 -10.44
CA THR A 33 -10.92 4.46 -9.82
C THR A 33 -9.46 4.58 -10.27
N PRO A 34 -9.13 4.55 -11.58
CA PRO A 34 -7.73 4.66 -12.02
C PRO A 34 -7.11 6.00 -11.64
N VAL A 35 -7.85 7.12 -11.71
CA VAL A 35 -7.35 8.43 -11.30
C VAL A 35 -7.02 8.46 -9.81
N SER A 36 -7.88 7.88 -8.97
CA SER A 36 -7.67 7.81 -7.52
C SER A 36 -6.45 6.96 -7.17
N ILE A 37 -6.29 5.80 -7.82
CA ILE A 37 -5.15 4.90 -7.61
C ILE A 37 -3.84 5.58 -8.01
N VAL A 38 -3.77 6.17 -9.21
CA VAL A 38 -2.55 6.84 -9.69
C VAL A 38 -2.19 8.02 -8.79
N SER A 39 -3.19 8.78 -8.32
CA SER A 39 -2.99 9.85 -7.35
C SER A 39 -2.41 9.34 -6.03
N ALA A 40 -2.97 8.25 -5.48
CA ALA A 40 -2.50 7.63 -4.25
C ALA A 40 -1.04 7.13 -4.39
N ILE A 41 -0.72 6.42 -5.48
CA ILE A 41 0.64 5.96 -5.77
C ILE A 41 1.60 7.15 -5.89
N THR A 42 1.25 8.16 -6.67
CA THR A 42 2.08 9.35 -6.86
C THR A 42 2.35 10.07 -5.54
N LYS A 43 1.33 10.17 -4.68
CA LYS A 43 1.47 10.77 -3.34
C LYS A 43 2.34 9.90 -2.43
N GLY A 44 2.19 8.57 -2.45
CA GLY A 44 3.03 7.63 -1.71
C GLY A 44 4.50 7.74 -2.10
N THR A 45 4.80 7.72 -3.41
CA THR A 45 6.17 7.84 -3.94
C THR A 45 6.83 9.14 -3.52
N LYS A 46 6.09 10.26 -3.51
CA LYS A 46 6.61 11.56 -3.02
C LYS A 46 6.98 11.55 -1.53
N ASN A 47 6.49 10.58 -0.75
CA ASN A 47 6.82 10.38 0.65
C ASN A 47 7.76 9.18 0.89
N GLY A 48 8.43 8.68 -0.17
CA GLY A 48 9.38 7.57 -0.05
C GLY A 48 8.73 6.18 0.03
N ILE A 49 7.42 6.05 -0.24
CA ILE A 49 6.71 4.78 -0.25
C ILE A 49 6.60 4.28 -1.69
N ILE A 50 7.23 3.15 -2.02
CA ILE A 50 7.19 2.56 -3.35
C ILE A 50 6.08 1.52 -3.42
N ILE A 51 5.04 1.80 -4.21
CA ILE A 51 3.90 0.89 -4.43
C ILE A 51 4.01 0.29 -5.84
N LYS A 52 4.04 -1.04 -5.93
CA LYS A 52 4.34 -1.78 -7.17
C LYS A 52 3.19 -1.85 -8.18
N GLY A 53 2.00 -1.38 -7.83
CA GLY A 53 0.80 -1.47 -8.68
C GLY A 53 -0.48 -1.02 -7.96
N GLY A 54 -1.56 -0.85 -8.72
CA GLY A 54 -2.85 -0.39 -8.21
C GLY A 54 -3.56 -1.38 -7.29
N GLU A 55 -3.43 -2.68 -7.56
CA GLU A 55 -4.00 -3.76 -6.74
C GLU A 55 -3.52 -3.70 -5.28
N TYR A 56 -2.27 -3.30 -5.05
CA TYR A 56 -1.73 -3.17 -3.69
C TYR A 56 -2.37 -2.02 -2.92
N ILE A 57 -2.82 -0.94 -3.56
CA ILE A 57 -3.58 0.12 -2.89
C ILE A 57 -4.94 -0.42 -2.41
N GLU A 58 -5.60 -1.22 -3.24
CA GLU A 58 -6.88 -1.82 -2.89
C GLU A 58 -6.74 -2.85 -1.76
N GLU A 59 -5.69 -3.68 -1.79
CA GLU A 59 -5.39 -4.60 -0.70
C GLU A 59 -5.01 -3.86 0.58
N LEU A 60 -4.17 -2.82 0.50
CA LEU A 60 -3.80 -1.98 1.65
C LEU A 60 -5.04 -1.43 2.37
N ALA A 61 -6.09 -1.05 1.63
CA ALA A 61 -7.34 -0.56 2.21
C ALA A 61 -8.12 -1.63 3.02
N ARG A 62 -7.84 -2.92 2.81
CA ARG A 62 -8.48 -4.04 3.51
C ARG A 62 -7.65 -4.59 4.68
N ILE A 63 -6.38 -4.20 4.80
CA ILE A 63 -5.50 -4.69 5.87
C ILE A 63 -6.02 -4.24 7.24
N LYS A 64 -6.05 -5.17 8.20
CA LYS A 64 -6.44 -4.91 9.59
C LYS A 64 -5.27 -5.02 10.56
N GLU A 65 -4.25 -5.77 10.18
CA GLU A 65 -3.14 -6.14 11.04
C GLU A 65 -1.83 -6.02 10.25
N VAL A 66 -0.78 -5.55 10.91
CA VAL A 66 0.55 -5.41 10.33
C VAL A 66 1.52 -6.15 11.23
N LEU A 67 2.19 -7.16 10.66
CA LEU A 67 3.24 -7.89 11.33
C LEU A 67 4.58 -7.35 10.81
N PHE A 68 5.38 -6.80 11.71
CA PHE A 68 6.71 -6.31 11.38
C PHE A 68 7.74 -7.39 11.63
N ASP A 69 8.68 -7.55 10.72
CA ASP A 69 9.91 -8.25 11.03
C ASP A 69 10.73 -7.43 12.04
N LYS A 70 11.46 -8.09 12.92
CA LYS A 70 12.24 -7.38 13.94
C LYS A 70 13.56 -6.89 13.35
N THR A 71 14.36 -7.82 12.82
CA THR A 71 15.74 -7.56 12.42
C THR A 71 15.78 -6.81 11.10
N GLY A 72 16.34 -5.60 11.08
CA GLY A 72 16.46 -4.80 9.85
C GLY A 72 15.20 -4.02 9.45
N THR A 73 14.09 -4.18 10.19
CA THR A 73 12.86 -3.36 10.03
C THR A 73 12.60 -2.52 11.28
N LEU A 74 12.43 -3.16 12.45
CA LEU A 74 12.31 -2.45 13.72
C LEU A 74 13.66 -2.11 14.35
N THR A 75 14.68 -2.91 14.05
CA THR A 75 16.06 -2.69 14.50
C THR A 75 16.98 -2.41 13.32
N GLU A 76 18.11 -1.74 13.55
CA GLU A 76 19.08 -1.43 12.49
C GLU A 76 19.85 -2.65 11.97
N GLY A 77 19.63 -3.84 12.54
CA GLY A 77 20.39 -5.04 12.20
C GLY A 77 21.87 -4.98 12.59
N LYS A 78 22.28 -3.96 13.35
CA LYS A 78 23.62 -3.80 13.92
C LYS A 78 23.59 -4.17 15.39
N LEU A 79 24.44 -5.13 15.78
CA LEU A 79 24.60 -5.50 17.17
C LEU A 79 25.61 -4.55 17.82
N GLU A 80 25.22 -3.97 18.94
CA GLU A 80 26.07 -3.10 19.74
C GLU A 80 26.14 -3.64 21.17
N ILE A 81 27.30 -3.47 21.81
CA ILE A 81 27.49 -3.89 23.20
C ILE A 81 26.77 -2.87 24.08
N ASN A 82 25.63 -3.27 24.65
CA ASN A 82 24.85 -2.40 25.54
C ASN A 82 25.49 -2.27 26.93
N GLU A 83 26.00 -3.38 27.47
CA GLU A 83 26.57 -3.40 28.81
C GLU A 83 27.68 -4.45 28.93
N VAL A 84 28.71 -4.10 29.70
CA VAL A 84 29.75 -5.03 30.14
C VAL A 84 29.77 -5.01 31.65
N GLN A 85 29.54 -6.17 32.25
CA GLN A 85 29.63 -6.37 33.69
C GLN A 85 30.97 -7.05 34.00
N ALA A 86 31.74 -6.43 34.89
CA ALA A 86 33.02 -6.96 35.34
C ALA A 86 32.81 -8.04 36.41
N CYS A 87 33.65 -9.08 36.37
CA CYS A 87 33.78 -10.06 37.44
C CYS A 87 34.87 -9.63 38.42
N ASP A 88 34.82 -10.10 39.66
CA ASP A 88 35.81 -9.76 40.70
C ASP A 88 37.25 -10.02 40.22
N GLY A 89 38.09 -8.99 40.31
CA GLY A 89 39.50 -9.05 39.91
C GLY A 89 39.80 -8.71 38.43
N TYR A 90 38.79 -8.36 37.62
CA TYR A 90 38.99 -7.93 36.23
C TYR A 90 38.36 -6.57 35.96
N ASP A 91 39.03 -5.73 35.16
CA ASP A 91 38.40 -4.52 34.62
C ASP A 91 37.55 -4.83 33.37
N LYS A 92 36.54 -4.00 33.11
CA LYS A 92 35.68 -4.10 31.93
C LYS A 92 36.50 -4.08 30.63
N ALA A 93 37.55 -3.26 30.58
CA ALA A 93 38.41 -3.15 29.40
C ALA A 93 39.22 -4.42 29.13
N GLU A 94 39.62 -5.14 30.17
CA GLU A 94 40.34 -6.42 30.04
C GLU A 94 39.42 -7.50 29.50
N ILE A 95 38.19 -7.59 30.03
CA ILE A 95 37.16 -8.52 29.54
C ILE A 95 36.86 -8.25 28.06
N LEU A 96 36.67 -6.98 27.68
CA LEU A 96 36.38 -6.62 26.30
C LEU A 96 37.54 -6.99 25.36
N LYS A 97 38.80 -6.74 25.76
CA LYS A 97 39.99 -7.12 24.98
C LYS A 97 40.08 -8.63 24.76
N ILE A 98 39.81 -9.42 25.79
CA ILE A 98 39.83 -10.89 25.69
C ILE A 98 38.71 -11.36 24.76
N ALA A 99 37.48 -10.88 24.96
CA ALA A 99 36.33 -11.22 24.12
C ALA A 99 36.59 -10.87 22.64
N CYS A 100 37.07 -9.66 22.36
CA CYS A 100 37.44 -9.26 21.00
C CYS A 100 38.54 -10.14 20.39
N SER A 101 39.51 -10.61 21.18
CA SER A 101 40.60 -11.47 20.69
C SER A 101 40.13 -12.88 20.31
N ILE A 102 39.03 -13.34 20.91
CA ILE A 102 38.40 -14.63 20.59
C ILE A 102 37.49 -14.49 19.36
N GLU A 103 36.71 -13.42 19.30
CA GLU A 103 35.76 -13.13 18.20
C GLU A 103 36.44 -12.57 16.94
N SER A 104 37.71 -12.14 16.98
CA SER A 104 38.43 -11.57 15.82
C SER A 104 38.83 -12.60 14.76
N LYS A 105 38.13 -13.73 14.67
CA LYS A 105 38.48 -14.86 13.80
C LYS A 105 37.33 -15.21 12.88
#